data_AF-A0AAN7KLJ1-F1
#
_entry.id   AF-A0AAN7KLJ1-F1
#
_cell.length_a   1.000
_cell.length_b   1.000
_cell.length_c   1.000
_cell.angle_alpha   90.00
_cell.angle_beta   90.00
_cell.angle_gamma   90.00
#
_symmetry.space_group_name_H-M   'P 1'
#
loop_
_entity.id
_entity.type
_entity.pdbx_description
1 polymer ?
#
loop_
_entity_poly.entity_id
_entity_poly.type
_entity_poly.pdbx_seq_one_letter_code
_entity_poly.pdbx_strand_id
1 'polypeptide(L)'
;MLQCIFLLSDSGEVMLEKQLTGHRVDRSICSWYWDYAISQGDQLAPVIASPTHYLFQVVREGVTFLACTQVEMPPLMGIEFLCRVADVLTDYLGGLNEDLIKDNFVIVYEILDEMIDNGFPLITEPNILREMIAPPNIVSKVLSVVTGNSSNVSETLPGAAASCVPWRTSDRKYTKNEVYVDLVEEMDAVTNREGILIKCQIYGEVQVNSHLSGLPDLTLTFVNPNILDDVRFHPCVRFRPWESHQILSFVPPDGQFKLMSYRVKKLKSTPIYVKPQLTSDSGICRLSVLVGVRNDPGKTIDSVTVQFQLPPCVVSADLTSNCGTFNILTNKSCTWSIGRIPKDKAPSLSGTLVLENGLEHLHVFPTFQVGFRIMGIALSGLQIDKLDLKNLPNRPYKGFRALTRAGQFEVRS
;
A
#
# COMPACT_ATOMS: atom_id res chain seq x y z
N MET A 1 8.52 16.20 21.67
CA MET A 1 9.05 14.85 21.96
C MET A 1 7.89 14.01 22.44
N LEU A 2 7.85 12.72 22.10
CA LEU A 2 6.77 11.85 22.58
C LEU A 2 6.94 11.59 24.07
N GLN A 3 5.87 11.71 24.86
CA GLN A 3 5.89 11.50 26.31
C GLN A 3 5.43 10.11 26.71
N CYS A 4 4.48 9.53 25.97
CA CYS A 4 3.95 8.20 26.22
C CYS A 4 3.44 7.58 24.92
N ILE A 5 3.51 6.25 24.83
CA ILE A 5 2.89 5.44 23.78
C ILE A 5 1.97 4.42 24.43
N PHE A 6 0.77 4.28 23.89
CA PHE A 6 -0.21 3.27 24.27
C PHE A 6 -0.51 2.37 23.08
N LEU A 7 -0.69 1.08 23.34
CA LEU A 7 -1.31 0.14 22.40
C LEU A 7 -2.69 -0.20 22.95
N LEU A 8 -3.72 0.14 22.17
CA LEU A 8 -5.12 -0.03 22.55
C LEU A 8 -5.79 -1.09 21.67
N SER A 9 -6.61 -1.95 22.28
CA SER A 9 -7.47 -2.89 21.54
C SER A 9 -8.64 -2.15 20.88
N ASP A 10 -9.37 -2.84 20.01
CA ASP A 10 -10.62 -2.35 19.43
C ASP A 10 -11.75 -2.20 20.47
N SER A 11 -11.68 -2.97 21.56
CA SER A 11 -12.55 -2.85 22.74
C SER A 11 -12.21 -1.67 23.66
N GLY A 12 -11.10 -0.99 23.37
CA GLY A 12 -10.61 0.17 24.11
C GLY A 12 -9.79 -0.14 25.35
N GLU A 13 -9.38 -1.39 25.54
CA GLU A 13 -8.45 -1.80 26.59
C GLU A 13 -7.04 -1.27 26.31
N VAL A 14 -6.35 -0.79 27.35
CA VAL A 14 -4.93 -0.44 27.28
C VAL A 14 -4.10 -1.71 27.44
N MET A 15 -3.68 -2.29 26.32
CA MET A 15 -2.85 -3.51 26.30
C MET A 15 -1.41 -3.23 26.75
N LEU A 16 -0.87 -2.07 26.39
CA LEU A 16 0.48 -1.66 26.73
C LEU A 16 0.56 -0.14 26.93
N GLU A 17 1.42 0.28 27.87
CA GLU A 17 1.72 1.69 28.16
C GLU A 17 3.24 1.88 28.34
N LYS A 18 3.87 2.64 27.46
CA LYS A 18 5.28 3.00 27.56
C LYS A 18 5.42 4.48 27.87
N GLN A 19 5.76 4.79 29.12
CA GLN A 19 6.15 6.14 29.53
C GLN A 19 7.59 6.41 29.08
N LEU A 20 7.81 7.48 28.33
CA LEU A 20 9.09 7.82 27.70
C LEU A 20 9.83 8.95 28.40
N THR A 21 9.12 9.75 29.21
CA THR A 21 9.70 10.87 29.95
C THR A 21 9.39 10.75 31.43
N GLY A 22 10.08 11.52 32.28
CA GLY A 22 9.79 11.55 33.71
C GLY A 22 8.42 12.14 34.07
N HIS A 23 7.74 12.80 33.13
CA HIS A 23 6.38 13.31 33.31
C HIS A 23 5.38 12.23 32.90
N ARG A 24 4.72 11.63 33.90
CA ARG A 24 3.75 10.56 33.67
C ARG A 24 2.50 11.08 32.96
N VAL A 25 2.16 10.46 31.85
CA VAL A 25 0.87 10.67 31.15
C VAL A 25 -0.19 9.76 31.79
N ASP A 26 -1.30 10.33 32.22
CA ASP A 26 -2.38 9.56 32.87
C ASP A 26 -3.23 8.78 31.85
N ARG A 27 -3.66 7.57 32.23
CA ARG A 27 -4.47 6.68 31.37
C ARG A 27 -5.84 7.24 31.00
N SER A 28 -6.37 8.21 31.76
CA SER A 28 -7.63 8.90 31.44
C SER A 28 -7.62 9.52 30.04
N ILE A 29 -6.44 9.82 29.47
CA ILE A 29 -6.32 10.28 28.09
C ILE A 29 -6.82 9.24 27.07
N CYS A 30 -6.67 7.95 27.37
CA CYS A 30 -7.15 6.87 26.50
C CYS A 30 -8.68 6.77 26.54
N SER A 31 -9.27 6.91 27.73
CA SER A 31 -10.74 6.96 27.87
C SER A 31 -11.32 8.16 27.11
N TRP A 32 -10.71 9.34 27.27
CA TRP A 32 -11.10 10.53 26.52
C TRP A 32 -10.96 10.34 25.00
N TYR A 33 -9.87 9.70 24.55
CA TYR A 33 -9.65 9.40 23.15
C TYR A 33 -10.78 8.53 22.57
N TRP A 34 -11.22 7.50 23.30
CA TRP A 34 -12.30 6.63 22.82
C TRP A 34 -13.65 7.34 22.74
N ASP A 35 -14.00 8.15 23.75
CA ASP A 35 -15.21 8.97 23.70
C ASP A 35 -15.19 9.91 22.49
N TYR A 36 -14.04 10.52 22.22
CA TYR A 36 -13.84 11.37 21.05
C TYR A 36 -13.93 10.59 19.74
N ALA A 37 -13.22 9.46 19.61
CA ALA A 37 -13.21 8.63 18.41
C ALA A 37 -14.62 8.13 18.03
N ILE A 38 -15.39 7.67 19.02
CA ILE A 38 -16.78 7.25 18.84
C ILE A 38 -17.65 8.42 18.34
N SER A 39 -17.41 9.64 18.83
CA SER A 39 -18.16 10.82 18.39
C SER A 39 -17.87 11.22 16.92
N GLN A 40 -16.66 10.94 16.43
CA GLN A 40 -16.24 11.32 15.07
C GLN A 40 -16.53 10.23 14.02
N GLY A 41 -16.66 8.96 14.43
CA GLY A 41 -16.82 7.83 13.51
C GLY A 41 -15.65 7.72 12.52
N ASP A 42 -15.96 7.55 11.23
CA ASP A 42 -14.96 7.33 10.17
C ASP A 42 -14.12 8.57 9.82
N GLN A 43 -14.40 9.73 10.41
CA GLN A 43 -13.71 11.00 10.10
C GLN A 43 -12.55 11.33 11.06
N LEU A 44 -12.06 10.34 11.80
CA LEU A 44 -11.04 10.55 12.82
C LEU A 44 -9.70 11.00 12.19
N ALA A 45 -9.23 12.18 12.59
CA ALA A 45 -7.95 12.69 12.15
C ALA A 45 -6.78 11.88 12.75
N PRO A 46 -5.64 11.73 12.03
CA PRO A 46 -4.43 11.11 12.58
C PRO A 46 -3.78 11.91 13.73
N VAL A 47 -4.07 13.21 13.81
CA VAL A 47 -3.58 14.11 14.86
C VAL A 47 -4.77 14.76 15.54
N ILE A 48 -4.86 14.62 16.85
CA ILE A 48 -5.99 15.07 17.66
C ILE A 48 -5.46 15.98 18.76
N ALA A 49 -6.04 17.18 18.90
CA ALA A 49 -5.77 18.04 20.04
C ALA A 49 -6.76 17.69 21.16
N SER A 50 -6.26 17.06 22.22
CA SER A 50 -7.04 16.86 23.45
C SER A 50 -6.87 18.06 24.39
N PRO A 51 -7.65 18.14 25.48
CA PRO A 51 -7.51 19.21 26.47
C PRO A 51 -6.12 19.29 27.12
N THR A 52 -5.36 18.19 27.14
CA THR A 52 -4.09 18.09 27.87
C THR A 52 -2.89 17.76 26.99
N HIS A 53 -3.08 17.09 25.86
CA HIS A 53 -2.01 16.57 24.99
C HIS A 53 -2.43 16.63 23.51
N TYR A 54 -1.46 16.81 22.63
CA TYR A 54 -1.59 16.38 21.24
C TYR A 54 -1.42 14.87 21.16
N LEU A 55 -2.34 14.22 20.47
CA LEU A 55 -2.38 12.78 20.25
C LEU A 55 -2.08 12.47 18.79
N PHE A 56 -1.22 11.49 18.56
CA PHE A 56 -0.98 10.90 17.24
C PHE A 56 -1.55 9.49 17.25
N GLN A 57 -2.33 9.12 16.25
CA GLN A 57 -2.97 7.81 16.19
C GLN A 57 -2.79 7.14 14.84
N VAL A 58 -2.49 5.84 14.88
CA VAL A 58 -2.38 4.96 13.73
C VAL A 58 -3.07 3.64 14.07
N VAL A 59 -3.92 3.14 13.18
CA VAL A 59 -4.59 1.84 13.34
C VAL A 59 -3.96 0.81 12.38
N ARG A 60 -3.67 -0.39 12.88
CA ARG A 60 -3.20 -1.56 12.11
C ARG A 60 -3.84 -2.83 12.66
N GLU A 61 -4.51 -3.58 11.79
CA GLU A 61 -5.14 -4.88 12.11
C GLU A 61 -5.99 -4.88 13.41
N GLY A 62 -6.69 -3.78 13.69
CA GLY A 62 -7.54 -3.64 14.89
C GLY A 62 -6.81 -3.12 16.13
N VAL A 63 -5.49 -2.96 16.10
CA VAL A 63 -4.70 -2.33 17.17
C VAL A 63 -4.54 -0.84 16.90
N THR A 64 -4.85 -0.01 17.90
CA THR A 64 -4.63 1.45 17.86
C THR A 64 -3.32 1.80 18.57
N PHE A 65 -2.39 2.37 17.81
CA PHE A 65 -1.13 2.93 18.30
C PHE A 65 -1.36 4.41 18.60
N LEU A 66 -1.31 4.79 19.87
CA LEU A 66 -1.57 6.15 20.33
C LEU A 66 -0.33 6.73 20.99
N ALA A 67 0.19 7.86 20.51
CA ALA A 67 1.30 8.58 21.15
C ALA A 67 0.87 9.97 21.62
N CYS A 68 1.38 10.39 22.77
CA CYS A 68 0.99 11.64 23.42
C CYS A 68 2.17 12.62 23.55
N THR A 69 1.92 13.91 23.35
CA THR A 69 2.87 15.00 23.65
C THR A 69 2.15 16.26 24.11
N GLN A 70 2.69 16.98 25.08
CA GLN A 70 2.27 18.33 25.47
C GLN A 70 2.98 19.42 24.68
N VAL A 71 4.12 19.08 24.08
CA VAL A 71 4.97 20.02 23.35
C VAL A 71 4.72 19.86 21.85
N GLU A 72 4.61 20.99 21.17
CA GLU A 72 4.52 21.04 19.72
C GLU A 72 5.72 20.33 19.08
N MET A 73 5.46 19.45 18.12
CA MET A 73 6.48 18.75 17.36
C MET A 73 5.97 18.47 15.94
N PRO A 74 6.86 18.25 14.96
CA PRO A 74 6.45 17.89 13.60
C PRO A 74 5.51 16.67 13.61
N PRO A 75 4.23 16.79 13.23
CA PRO A 75 3.27 15.71 13.40
C PRO A 75 3.63 14.44 12.60
N LEU A 76 4.25 14.63 11.44
CA LEU A 76 4.73 13.52 10.60
C LEU A 76 5.78 12.65 11.31
N MET A 77 6.58 13.22 12.23
CA MET A 77 7.54 12.44 13.00
C MET A 77 6.83 11.46 13.93
N GLY A 78 5.77 11.89 14.63
CA GLY A 78 4.98 11.02 15.49
C GLY A 78 4.22 9.94 14.71
N ILE A 79 3.59 10.33 13.60
CA ILE A 79 2.82 9.40 12.75
C ILE A 79 3.73 8.37 12.08
N GLU A 80 4.84 8.79 11.47
CA GLU A 80 5.76 7.86 10.79
C GLU A 80 6.40 6.89 11.80
N PHE A 81 6.74 7.38 12.99
CA PHE A 81 7.27 6.52 14.05
C PHE A 81 6.25 5.45 14.47
N LEU A 82 4.99 5.83 14.70
CA LEU A 82 3.95 4.85 15.05
C LEU A 82 3.70 3.84 13.92
N CYS A 83 3.73 4.29 12.66
CA CYS A 83 3.70 3.38 11.51
C CYS A 83 4.87 2.40 11.54
N ARG A 84 6.10 2.87 11.81
CA ARG A 84 7.28 2.01 11.92
C ARG A 84 7.19 1.01 13.07
N VAL A 85 6.71 1.42 14.25
CA VAL A 85 6.47 0.50 15.37
C VAL A 85 5.49 -0.59 14.96
N ALA A 86 4.37 -0.22 14.34
CA ALA A 86 3.37 -1.19 13.92
C ALA A 86 3.90 -2.16 12.84
N ASP A 87 4.65 -1.65 11.85
CA ASP A 87 5.32 -2.47 10.83
C ASP A 87 6.29 -3.47 11.48
N VAL A 88 7.15 -3.02 12.41
CA VAL A 88 8.11 -3.88 13.13
C VAL A 88 7.41 -4.94 13.96
N LEU A 89 6.38 -4.59 14.73
CA LEU A 89 5.65 -5.55 15.56
C LEU A 89 4.91 -6.59 14.71
N THR A 90 4.31 -6.17 13.58
CA THR A 90 3.69 -7.09 12.62
C THR A 90 4.73 -8.11 12.12
N ASP A 91 5.92 -7.62 11.77
CA ASP A 91 7.05 -8.42 11.29
C ASP A 91 7.63 -9.40 12.34
N TYR A 92 7.54 -9.06 13.63
CA TYR A 92 8.01 -9.91 14.74
C TYR A 92 7.00 -10.96 15.16
N LEU A 93 5.72 -10.59 15.18
CA LEU A 93 4.64 -11.41 15.72
C LEU A 93 3.87 -12.18 14.65
N GLY A 94 4.05 -11.84 13.37
CA GLY A 94 3.33 -12.44 12.23
C GLY A 94 1.92 -11.87 12.02
N GLY A 95 1.60 -10.73 12.64
CA GLY A 95 0.31 -10.07 12.65
C GLY A 95 0.13 -9.22 13.91
N LEU A 96 -0.96 -8.48 14.01
CA LEU A 96 -1.30 -7.67 15.18
C LEU A 96 -2.74 -7.97 15.64
N ASN A 97 -2.87 -8.37 16.90
CA ASN A 97 -4.15 -8.45 17.61
C ASN A 97 -3.88 -8.44 19.12
N GLU A 98 -4.95 -8.38 19.90
CA GLU A 98 -4.87 -8.28 21.36
C GLU A 98 -4.10 -9.45 22.00
N ASP A 99 -4.41 -10.69 21.61
CA ASP A 99 -3.77 -11.88 22.16
C ASP A 99 -2.27 -11.91 21.83
N LEU A 100 -1.88 -11.62 20.59
CA LEU A 100 -0.47 -11.59 20.17
C LEU A 100 0.36 -10.56 20.94
N ILE A 101 -0.21 -9.38 21.21
CA ILE A 101 0.47 -8.33 21.97
C ILE A 101 0.59 -8.75 23.45
N LYS A 102 -0.47 -9.29 24.05
CA LYS A 102 -0.46 -9.75 25.46
C LYS A 102 0.48 -10.94 25.66
N ASP A 103 0.47 -11.93 24.77
CA ASP A 103 1.30 -13.14 24.83
C ASP A 103 2.80 -12.86 24.65
N ASN A 104 3.14 -11.76 23.95
CA ASN A 104 4.52 -11.35 23.68
C ASN A 104 4.87 -9.99 24.31
N PHE A 105 4.16 -9.61 25.39
CA PHE A 105 4.27 -8.32 26.06
C PHE A 105 5.72 -7.89 26.36
N VAL A 106 6.56 -8.82 26.82
CA VAL A 106 7.98 -8.56 27.10
C VAL A 106 8.73 -8.10 25.84
N ILE A 107 8.56 -8.82 24.73
CA ILE A 107 9.23 -8.50 23.46
C ILE A 107 8.75 -7.15 22.94
N VAL A 108 7.46 -6.82 23.09
CA VAL A 108 6.93 -5.52 22.67
C VAL A 108 7.58 -4.38 23.46
N TYR A 109 7.79 -4.55 24.78
CA TYR A 109 8.53 -3.56 25.58
C TYR A 109 10.00 -3.45 25.17
N GLU A 110 10.69 -4.58 24.98
CA GLU A 110 12.09 -4.60 24.54
C GLU A 110 12.26 -3.86 23.20
N ILE A 111 11.36 -4.11 22.25
CA ILE A 111 11.37 -3.43 20.94
C ILE A 111 11.14 -1.93 21.11
N LEU A 112 10.13 -1.54 21.91
CA LEU A 112 9.86 -0.11 22.13
C LEU A 112 11.02 0.60 22.84
N ASP A 113 11.69 -0.05 23.80
CA ASP A 113 12.86 0.49 24.48
C ASP A 113 14.03 0.75 23.51
N GLU A 114 14.22 -0.13 22.52
CA GLU A 114 15.27 0.05 21.53
C GLU A 114 14.90 1.07 20.44
N MET A 115 13.60 1.15 20.10
CA MET A 115 13.11 2.02 19.04
C MET A 115 13.03 3.49 19.45
N ILE A 116 12.86 3.81 20.73
CA ILE A 116 12.68 5.19 21.20
C ILE A 116 13.29 5.43 22.58
N ASP A 117 14.06 6.52 22.70
CA ASP A 117 14.63 6.97 23.97
C ASP A 117 14.24 8.43 24.23
N ASN A 118 13.80 8.71 25.46
CA ASN A 118 13.36 10.03 25.93
C ASN A 118 12.45 10.79 24.95
N GLY A 119 11.58 10.05 24.23
CA GLY A 119 10.65 10.63 23.26
C GLY A 119 11.19 10.91 21.87
N PHE A 120 12.39 10.43 21.55
CA PHE A 120 13.05 10.53 20.25
C PHE A 120 13.28 9.14 19.63
N PRO A 121 12.76 8.87 18.42
CA PRO A 121 13.06 7.65 17.69
C PRO A 121 14.56 7.45 17.49
N LEU A 122 15.04 6.24 17.76
CA LEU A 122 16.42 5.81 17.58
C LEU A 122 16.51 4.70 16.53
N ILE A 123 16.58 3.43 16.95
CA ILE A 123 16.82 2.29 16.07
C ILE A 123 15.48 1.75 15.57
N THR A 124 15.14 2.09 14.33
CA THR A 124 13.86 1.69 13.71
C THR A 124 14.03 0.67 12.58
N GLU A 125 15.26 0.21 12.34
CA GLU A 125 15.61 -0.71 11.26
C GLU A 125 15.41 -2.17 11.71
N PRO A 126 14.49 -2.93 11.07
CA PRO A 126 14.12 -4.27 11.53
C PRO A 126 15.28 -5.26 11.60
N ASN A 127 16.27 -5.14 10.71
CA ASN A 127 17.42 -6.04 10.71
C ASN A 127 18.35 -5.80 11.91
N ILE A 128 18.52 -4.54 12.33
CA ILE A 128 19.28 -4.22 13.54
C ILE A 128 18.50 -4.71 14.76
N LEU A 129 17.20 -4.43 14.81
CA LEU A 129 16.34 -4.88 15.91
C LEU A 129 16.38 -6.40 16.07
N ARG A 130 16.34 -7.18 14.98
CA ARG A 130 16.37 -8.66 15.04
C ARG A 130 17.70 -9.23 15.53
N GLU A 131 18.80 -8.52 15.33
CA GLU A 131 20.10 -8.88 15.89
C GLU A 131 20.18 -8.55 17.40
N MET A 132 19.48 -7.50 17.85
CA MET A 132 19.45 -7.12 19.27
C MET A 132 18.44 -7.92 20.07
N ILE A 133 17.26 -8.13 19.51
CA ILE A 133 16.09 -8.74 20.14
C ILE A 133 15.59 -9.81 19.18
N ALA A 134 15.82 -11.07 19.53
CA ALA A 134 15.43 -12.20 18.71
C ALA A 134 13.90 -12.32 18.62
N PRO A 135 13.32 -12.54 17.42
CA PRO A 135 11.90 -12.81 17.29
C PRO A 135 11.46 -14.05 18.08
N PRO A 136 10.20 -14.09 18.54
CA PRO A 136 9.67 -15.25 19.24
C PRO A 136 9.66 -16.46 18.28
N ASN A 137 10.33 -17.55 18.65
CA ASN A 137 10.30 -18.80 17.91
C ASN A 137 9.87 -19.95 18.82
N ILE A 138 9.15 -20.94 18.30
CA ILE A 138 8.63 -22.06 19.10
C ILE A 138 9.80 -22.82 19.75
N VAL A 139 10.91 -22.94 19.04
CA VAL A 139 12.13 -23.59 19.54
C VAL A 139 12.79 -22.79 20.65
N SER A 140 12.80 -21.46 20.59
CA SER A 140 13.36 -20.62 21.67
C SER A 140 12.47 -20.62 22.91
N LYS A 141 11.15 -20.69 22.77
CA LYS A 141 10.22 -20.88 23.90
C LYS A 141 10.42 -22.23 24.61
N VAL A 142 10.71 -23.31 23.87
CA VAL A 142 10.99 -24.62 24.48
C VAL A 142 12.39 -24.66 25.09
N LEU A 143 13.38 -24.05 24.44
CA LEU A 143 14.75 -24.01 24.95
C LEU A 143 14.83 -23.21 26.25
N SER A 144 14.17 -22.06 26.35
CA SER A 144 14.18 -21.23 27.56
C SER A 144 13.58 -21.93 28.80
N VAL A 145 12.57 -22.79 28.59
CA VAL A 145 11.99 -23.63 29.65
C VAL A 145 12.98 -24.71 30.13
N VAL A 146 13.84 -25.21 29.23
CA VAL A 146 14.80 -26.29 29.51
C VAL A 146 16.13 -25.78 30.05
N THR A 147 16.63 -24.64 29.54
CA THR A 147 17.95 -24.11 29.87
C THR A 147 17.94 -23.03 30.95
N GLY A 148 16.77 -22.51 31.33
CA GLY A 148 16.64 -21.43 32.32
C GLY A 148 17.12 -20.05 31.83
N ASN A 149 17.68 -19.96 30.63
CA ASN A 149 17.99 -18.69 29.97
C ASN A 149 16.78 -18.19 29.19
N SER A 150 16.13 -17.14 29.69
CA SER A 150 14.90 -16.57 29.12
C SER A 150 15.09 -15.25 28.37
N SER A 151 16.33 -14.78 28.16
CA SER A 151 16.58 -13.49 27.50
C SER A 151 16.54 -13.63 25.97
N ASN A 152 15.67 -12.86 25.32
CA ASN A 152 15.68 -12.70 23.86
C ASN A 152 16.68 -11.63 23.40
N VAL A 153 17.29 -10.92 24.34
CA VAL A 153 18.28 -9.87 24.10
C VAL A 153 19.67 -10.47 23.88
N SER A 154 20.34 -10.04 22.82
CA SER A 154 21.71 -10.43 22.48
C SER A 154 22.73 -9.76 23.41
N GLU A 155 23.76 -10.50 23.82
CA GLU A 155 24.91 -9.96 24.58
C GLU A 155 25.92 -9.20 23.69
N THR A 156 25.74 -9.23 22.37
CA THR A 156 26.65 -8.61 21.40
C THR A 156 25.95 -7.54 20.57
N LEU A 157 26.62 -6.40 20.40
CA LEU A 157 26.08 -5.31 19.58
C LEU A 157 26.02 -5.71 18.09
N PRO A 158 24.93 -5.38 17.37
CA PRO A 158 24.80 -5.64 15.94
C PRO A 158 25.94 -5.02 15.14
N GLY A 159 26.56 -5.81 14.25
CA GLY A 159 27.57 -5.28 13.34
C GLY A 159 27.01 -4.21 12.39
N ALA A 160 25.71 -4.30 12.09
CA ALA A 160 24.98 -3.34 11.26
C ALA A 160 24.77 -1.97 11.94
N ALA A 161 24.79 -1.88 13.27
CA ALA A 161 24.63 -0.60 13.99
C ALA A 161 25.79 0.38 13.73
N ALA A 162 26.96 -0.14 13.38
CA ALA A 162 28.13 0.66 12.95
C ALA A 162 28.25 0.78 11.42
N SER A 163 27.32 0.20 10.65
CA SER A 163 27.35 0.14 9.18
C SER A 163 26.58 1.30 8.57
N CYS A 164 27.07 1.85 7.45
CA CYS A 164 26.30 2.79 6.63
C CYS A 164 25.18 2.11 5.81
N VAL A 165 24.96 0.80 6.01
CA VAL A 165 23.94 -0.02 5.33
C VAL A 165 23.14 -0.79 6.40
N PRO A 166 22.34 -0.08 7.23
CA PRO A 166 21.65 -0.69 8.37
C PRO A 166 20.55 -1.69 7.96
N TRP A 167 20.03 -1.58 6.73
CA TRP A 167 19.00 -2.45 6.19
C TRP A 167 19.53 -3.78 5.62
N ARG A 168 20.83 -4.09 5.71
CA ARG A 168 21.39 -5.34 5.15
C ARG A 168 22.55 -5.90 5.97
N THR A 169 22.48 -7.19 6.29
CA THR A 169 23.55 -7.95 6.95
C THR A 169 24.58 -8.48 5.94
N SER A 170 25.85 -8.59 6.33
CA SER A 170 26.97 -8.96 5.44
C SER A 170 27.21 -10.48 5.32
N ASP A 171 26.54 -11.27 6.15
CA ASP A 171 26.73 -12.70 6.36
C ASP A 171 25.92 -13.59 5.39
N ARG A 172 24.91 -13.04 4.71
CA ARG A 172 24.04 -13.82 3.81
C ARG A 172 24.79 -14.41 2.62
N LYS A 173 24.62 -15.71 2.40
CA LYS A 173 25.18 -16.47 1.27
C LYS A 173 24.10 -17.27 0.57
N TYR A 174 23.97 -17.06 -0.73
CA TYR A 174 23.07 -17.80 -1.61
C TYR A 174 23.86 -18.70 -2.56
N THR A 175 23.35 -19.92 -2.79
CA THR A 175 23.90 -20.84 -3.79
C THR A 175 23.79 -20.26 -5.20
N LYS A 176 22.69 -19.56 -5.48
CA LYS A 176 22.44 -18.85 -6.74
C LYS A 176 22.11 -17.39 -6.42
N ASN A 177 22.87 -16.48 -7.01
CA ASN A 177 22.63 -15.04 -6.85
C ASN A 177 21.64 -14.60 -7.92
N GLU A 178 20.50 -14.06 -7.52
CA GLU A 178 19.46 -13.59 -8.43
C GLU A 178 18.81 -12.29 -7.95
N VAL A 179 18.43 -11.46 -8.91
CA VAL A 179 17.68 -10.22 -8.66
C VAL A 179 16.58 -10.07 -9.71
N TYR A 180 15.38 -9.76 -9.25
CA TYR A 180 14.23 -9.45 -10.11
C TYR A 180 13.81 -8.02 -9.88
N VAL A 181 13.53 -7.28 -10.95
CA VAL A 181 13.03 -5.91 -10.91
C VAL A 181 11.71 -5.86 -11.67
N ASP A 182 10.65 -5.52 -10.94
CA ASP A 182 9.29 -5.43 -11.45
C ASP A 182 8.85 -3.97 -11.49
N LEU A 183 8.44 -3.50 -12.67
CA LEU A 183 7.70 -2.24 -12.84
C LEU A 183 6.21 -2.52 -12.66
N VAL A 184 5.64 -2.09 -11.54
CA VAL A 184 4.21 -2.27 -11.25
C VAL A 184 3.53 -0.91 -11.34
N GLU A 185 2.57 -0.78 -12.24
CA GLU A 185 1.86 0.47 -12.50
C GLU A 185 0.36 0.34 -12.27
N GLU A 186 -0.21 1.40 -11.71
CA GLU A 186 -1.64 1.62 -11.56
C GLU A 186 -2.06 2.84 -12.36
N MET A 187 -3.07 2.65 -13.21
CA MET A 187 -3.61 3.71 -14.05
C MET A 187 -4.84 4.34 -13.42
N ASP A 188 -4.69 5.62 -13.06
CA ASP A 188 -5.80 6.48 -12.67
C ASP A 188 -6.31 7.24 -13.90
N ALA A 189 -7.61 7.12 -14.18
CA ALA A 189 -8.24 7.84 -15.25
C ALA A 189 -9.66 8.28 -14.89
N VAL A 190 -10.06 9.49 -15.30
CA VAL A 190 -11.43 9.97 -15.14
C VAL A 190 -11.92 10.48 -16.48
N THR A 191 -12.99 9.86 -16.99
CA THR A 191 -13.68 10.28 -18.21
C THR A 191 -15.02 10.90 -17.86
N ASN A 192 -15.35 12.05 -18.45
CA ASN A 192 -16.67 12.68 -18.28
C ASN A 192 -17.75 12.05 -19.15
N ARG A 193 -18.98 12.59 -19.04
CA ARG A 193 -20.16 12.12 -19.79
C ARG A 193 -20.00 12.24 -21.29
N GLU A 194 -19.28 13.26 -21.74
CA GLU A 194 -18.98 13.52 -23.15
C GLU A 194 -17.89 12.59 -23.70
N GLY A 195 -17.28 11.73 -22.87
CA GLY A 195 -16.20 10.82 -23.27
C GLY A 195 -14.82 11.48 -23.29
N ILE A 196 -14.70 12.69 -22.75
CA ILE A 196 -13.45 13.47 -22.63
C ILE A 196 -12.69 13.02 -21.38
N LEU A 197 -11.40 12.76 -21.56
CA LEU A 197 -10.47 12.37 -20.50
C LEU A 197 -10.08 13.61 -19.67
N ILE A 198 -10.58 13.70 -18.44
CA ILE A 198 -10.29 14.80 -17.49
C ILE A 198 -8.96 14.56 -16.78
N LYS A 199 -8.76 13.34 -16.29
CA LYS A 199 -7.58 12.93 -15.51
C LYS A 199 -7.03 11.67 -16.13
N CYS A 200 -5.70 11.60 -16.28
CA CYS A 200 -5.00 10.40 -16.72
C CYS A 200 -3.57 10.46 -16.22
N GLN A 201 -3.25 9.58 -15.26
CA GLN A 201 -1.94 9.53 -14.64
C GLN A 201 -1.61 8.08 -14.24
N ILE A 202 -0.32 7.79 -14.16
CA ILE A 202 0.19 6.52 -13.69
C ILE A 202 0.84 6.73 -12.33
N TYR A 203 0.52 5.84 -11.39
CA TYR A 203 1.30 5.62 -10.18
C TYR A 203 2.09 4.33 -10.37
N GLY A 204 3.41 4.42 -10.29
CA GLY A 204 4.28 3.28 -10.51
C GLY A 204 5.14 2.98 -9.30
N GLU A 205 5.48 1.71 -9.14
CA GLU A 205 6.44 1.21 -8.18
C GLU A 205 7.51 0.38 -8.90
N VAL A 206 8.75 0.53 -8.45
CA VAL A 206 9.84 -0.37 -8.80
C VAL A 206 10.02 -1.33 -7.63
N GLN A 207 9.52 -2.55 -7.77
CA GLN A 207 9.65 -3.59 -6.78
C GLN A 207 10.87 -4.45 -7.11
N VAL A 208 11.69 -4.73 -6.11
CA VAL A 208 12.91 -5.52 -6.26
C VAL A 208 12.79 -6.75 -5.37
N ASN A 209 13.14 -7.92 -5.92
CA ASN A 209 13.34 -9.14 -5.15
C ASN A 209 14.79 -9.57 -5.29
N SER A 210 15.57 -9.44 -4.20
CA SER A 210 17.02 -9.59 -4.20
C SER A 210 17.45 -10.77 -3.32
N HIS A 211 17.98 -11.83 -3.95
CA HIS A 211 18.64 -12.95 -3.29
C HIS A 211 20.12 -12.95 -3.68
N LEU A 212 20.87 -12.06 -3.04
CA LEU A 212 22.26 -11.79 -3.36
C LEU A 212 23.14 -12.03 -2.14
N SER A 213 24.38 -12.48 -2.34
CA SER A 213 25.31 -12.76 -1.25
C SER A 213 26.13 -11.53 -0.88
N GLY A 214 26.49 -11.38 0.40
CA GLY A 214 27.35 -10.29 0.89
C GLY A 214 26.73 -8.90 0.74
N LEU A 215 27.56 -7.91 0.35
CA LEU A 215 27.22 -6.49 0.19
C LEU A 215 27.26 -6.06 -1.29
N PRO A 216 26.26 -6.45 -2.11
CA PRO A 216 26.22 -6.10 -3.53
C PRO A 216 25.91 -4.61 -3.71
N ASP A 217 26.60 -3.97 -4.66
CA ASP A 217 26.33 -2.57 -5.05
C ASP A 217 25.64 -2.57 -6.42
N LEU A 218 24.40 -2.11 -6.45
CA LEU A 218 23.53 -2.12 -7.62
C LEU A 218 23.44 -0.72 -8.24
N THR A 219 23.37 -0.70 -9.57
CA THR A 219 23.13 0.52 -10.35
C THR A 219 22.05 0.24 -11.39
N LEU A 220 20.89 0.88 -11.25
CA LEU A 220 19.76 0.77 -12.16
C LEU A 220 19.58 2.09 -12.93
N THR A 221 19.45 2.00 -14.26
CA THR A 221 19.20 3.14 -15.16
C THR A 221 17.91 2.94 -15.94
N PHE A 222 17.25 4.04 -16.26
CA PHE A 222 16.10 4.07 -17.15
C PHE A 222 16.50 4.68 -18.49
N VAL A 223 15.85 4.25 -19.57
CA VAL A 223 16.04 4.83 -20.92
C VAL A 223 15.53 6.28 -20.94
N ASN A 224 14.43 6.54 -20.23
CA ASN A 224 13.66 7.78 -20.31
C ASN A 224 13.23 8.29 -18.92
N PRO A 225 14.15 8.56 -17.97
CA PRO A 225 13.80 8.98 -16.61
C PRO A 225 13.06 10.33 -16.55
N ASN A 226 13.18 11.17 -17.59
CA ASN A 226 12.58 12.50 -17.64
C ASN A 226 11.04 12.49 -17.68
N ILE A 227 10.40 11.34 -17.88
CA ILE A 227 8.93 11.23 -17.82
C ILE A 227 8.39 11.20 -16.38
N LEU A 228 9.27 11.01 -15.40
CA LEU A 228 8.91 10.88 -13.99
C LEU A 228 8.69 12.27 -13.39
N ASP A 229 7.51 12.52 -12.82
CA ASP A 229 7.18 13.80 -12.20
C ASP A 229 7.57 13.85 -10.73
N ASP A 230 7.04 12.93 -9.93
CA ASP A 230 7.29 12.86 -8.49
C ASP A 230 7.89 11.49 -8.18
N VAL A 231 9.03 11.46 -7.48
CA VAL A 231 9.73 10.23 -7.12
C VAL A 231 9.94 10.15 -5.61
N ARG A 232 9.83 8.95 -5.05
CA ARG A 232 10.16 8.65 -3.66
C ARG A 232 11.01 7.40 -3.63
N PHE A 233 12.04 7.38 -2.78
CA PHE A 233 13.02 6.31 -2.73
C PHE A 233 12.95 5.54 -1.42
N HIS A 234 13.34 4.27 -1.49
CA HIS A 234 13.78 3.53 -0.32
C HIS A 234 15.05 4.18 0.24
N PRO A 235 15.26 4.18 1.58
CA PRO A 235 16.48 4.69 2.21
C PRO A 235 17.79 4.12 1.66
N CYS A 236 17.72 2.93 1.04
CA CYS A 236 18.88 2.31 0.42
C CYS A 236 19.44 3.02 -0.82
N VAL A 237 18.65 3.94 -1.41
CA VAL A 237 19.05 4.68 -2.62
C VAL A 237 19.89 5.88 -2.23
N ARG A 238 21.09 5.94 -2.82
CA ARG A 238 21.98 7.09 -2.70
C ARG A 238 21.39 8.25 -3.52
N PHE A 239 21.05 9.34 -2.85
CA PHE A 239 20.37 10.47 -3.48
C PHE A 239 21.25 11.24 -4.49
N ARG A 240 22.54 11.45 -4.20
CA ARG A 240 23.43 12.27 -5.06
C ARG A 240 23.56 11.74 -6.50
N PRO A 241 23.78 10.43 -6.75
CA PRO A 241 23.76 9.88 -8.11
C PRO A 241 22.44 10.10 -8.87
N TRP A 242 21.31 10.02 -8.16
CA TRP A 242 20.01 10.30 -8.74
C TRP A 242 19.89 11.78 -9.13
N GLU A 243 20.19 12.69 -8.22
CA GLU A 243 20.11 14.13 -8.44
C GLU A 243 20.99 14.59 -9.62
N SER A 244 22.20 14.05 -9.74
CA SER A 244 23.17 14.47 -10.77
C SER A 244 22.95 13.83 -12.14
N HIS A 245 22.56 12.54 -12.17
CA HIS A 245 22.57 11.75 -13.41
C HIS A 245 21.31 10.90 -13.62
N GLN A 246 20.30 10.99 -12.74
CA GLN A 246 19.11 10.14 -12.74
C GLN A 246 19.44 8.64 -12.68
N ILE A 247 20.49 8.30 -11.93
CA ILE A 247 20.96 6.92 -11.73
C ILE A 247 20.57 6.45 -10.33
N LEU A 248 19.91 5.30 -10.24
CA LEU A 248 19.63 4.65 -8.96
C LEU A 248 20.83 3.81 -8.53
N SER A 249 21.56 4.27 -7.51
CA SER A 249 22.66 3.53 -6.91
C SER A 249 22.31 3.13 -5.48
N PHE A 250 22.40 1.84 -5.16
CA PHE A 250 21.92 1.32 -3.88
C PHE A 250 22.55 -0.03 -3.49
N VAL A 251 22.55 -0.33 -2.19
CA VAL A 251 22.77 -1.69 -1.68
C VAL A 251 21.39 -2.25 -1.30
N PRO A 252 20.84 -3.26 -1.99
CA PRO A 252 19.47 -3.70 -1.77
C PRO A 252 19.29 -4.37 -0.39
N PRO A 253 18.19 -4.12 0.33
CA PRO A 253 17.67 -5.08 1.30
C PRO A 253 17.54 -6.48 0.69
N ASP A 254 17.52 -7.48 1.55
CA ASP A 254 17.36 -8.86 1.11
C ASP A 254 15.86 -9.23 0.98
N GLY A 255 15.53 -10.05 -0.02
CA GLY A 255 14.15 -10.41 -0.34
C GLY A 255 13.41 -9.32 -1.11
N GLN A 256 12.09 -9.27 -0.94
CA GLN A 256 11.20 -8.35 -1.65
C GLN A 256 11.11 -6.99 -0.93
N PHE A 257 11.35 -5.90 -1.65
CA PHE A 257 11.16 -4.55 -1.15
C PHE A 257 10.79 -3.57 -2.28
N LYS A 258 10.21 -2.43 -1.91
CA LYS A 258 9.95 -1.33 -2.83
C LYS A 258 11.17 -0.43 -2.92
N LEU A 259 11.83 -0.38 -4.07
CA LEU A 259 13.02 0.46 -4.30
C LEU A 259 12.64 1.93 -4.48
N MET A 260 11.60 2.19 -5.27
CA MET A 260 11.08 3.54 -5.47
C MET A 260 9.61 3.50 -5.88
N SER A 261 8.92 4.61 -5.65
CA SER A 261 7.61 4.89 -6.25
C SER A 261 7.70 6.16 -7.08
N TYR A 262 6.95 6.22 -8.17
CA TYR A 262 6.91 7.37 -9.06
C TYR A 262 5.50 7.70 -9.51
N ARG A 263 5.32 8.93 -10.00
CA ARG A 263 4.12 9.37 -10.69
C ARG A 263 4.46 9.90 -12.09
N VAL A 264 3.65 9.54 -13.07
CA VAL A 264 3.65 10.14 -14.41
C VAL A 264 2.28 10.77 -14.66
N LYS A 265 2.25 12.08 -14.84
CA LYS A 265 1.04 12.89 -15.00
C LYS A 265 0.73 13.07 -16.50
N LYS A 266 -0.53 13.44 -16.78
CA LYS A 266 -0.98 13.92 -18.10
C LYS A 266 -0.73 12.94 -19.25
N LEU A 267 -0.97 11.64 -19.03
CA LEU A 267 -1.03 10.70 -20.14
C LEU A 267 -2.15 11.11 -21.09
N LYS A 268 -1.89 11.03 -22.40
CA LYS A 268 -2.84 11.52 -23.41
C LYS A 268 -4.02 10.57 -23.66
N SER A 269 -3.93 9.33 -23.20
CA SER A 269 -4.78 8.26 -23.70
C SER A 269 -4.86 7.06 -22.77
N THR A 270 -5.99 6.34 -22.80
CA THR A 270 -6.24 5.08 -22.06
C THR A 270 -6.19 3.87 -23.00
N PRO A 271 -5.80 2.67 -22.53
CA PRO A 271 -5.78 1.47 -23.37
C PRO A 271 -7.18 0.97 -23.72
N ILE A 272 -8.15 1.20 -22.82
CA ILE A 272 -9.54 0.78 -22.91
C ILE A 272 -10.44 2.02 -22.92
N TYR A 273 -11.55 1.95 -23.62
CA TYR A 273 -12.67 2.87 -23.47
C TYR A 273 -13.91 2.14 -22.95
N VAL A 274 -14.68 2.84 -22.13
CA VAL A 274 -16.04 2.45 -21.74
C VAL A 274 -16.97 3.58 -22.12
N LYS A 275 -18.08 3.25 -22.79
CA LYS A 275 -19.06 4.22 -23.28
C LYS A 275 -20.44 3.84 -22.75
N PRO A 276 -20.82 4.32 -21.55
CA PRO A 276 -22.17 4.19 -21.05
C PRO A 276 -23.10 5.18 -21.76
N GLN A 277 -24.32 4.73 -22.05
CA GLN A 277 -25.40 5.54 -22.61
C GLN A 277 -26.69 5.19 -21.87
N LEU A 278 -27.31 6.19 -21.25
CA LEU A 278 -28.58 6.06 -20.54
C LEU A 278 -29.61 6.98 -21.20
N THR A 279 -30.75 6.42 -21.56
CA THR A 279 -31.88 7.18 -22.12
C THR A 279 -33.14 6.80 -21.35
N SER A 280 -33.75 7.76 -20.67
CA SER A 280 -34.93 7.53 -19.83
C SER A 280 -36.14 8.27 -20.37
N ASP A 281 -37.25 7.56 -20.49
CA ASP A 281 -38.54 8.08 -20.92
C ASP A 281 -39.66 7.31 -20.21
N SER A 282 -40.69 8.01 -19.76
CA SER A 282 -41.93 7.43 -19.23
C SER A 282 -41.71 6.36 -18.15
N GLY A 283 -40.73 6.57 -17.26
CA GLY A 283 -40.40 5.65 -16.16
C GLY A 283 -39.56 4.43 -16.55
N ILE A 284 -39.11 4.33 -17.80
CA ILE A 284 -38.20 3.28 -18.27
C ILE A 284 -36.89 3.91 -18.72
N CYS A 285 -35.77 3.39 -18.21
CA CYS A 285 -34.43 3.79 -18.65
C CYS A 285 -33.75 2.67 -19.43
N ARG A 286 -33.38 2.94 -20.69
CA ARG A 286 -32.53 2.05 -21.50
C ARG A 286 -31.07 2.33 -21.20
N LEU A 287 -30.35 1.30 -20.75
CA LEU A 287 -28.91 1.31 -20.51
C LEU A 287 -28.21 0.57 -21.64
N SER A 288 -27.14 1.16 -22.16
CA SER A 288 -26.20 0.51 -23.07
C SER A 288 -24.78 0.89 -22.69
N VAL A 289 -23.93 -0.09 -22.38
CA VAL A 289 -22.52 0.09 -22.04
C VAL A 289 -21.68 -0.66 -23.04
N LEU A 290 -20.83 0.06 -23.78
CA LEU A 290 -19.89 -0.52 -24.74
C LEU A 290 -18.47 -0.46 -24.19
N VAL A 291 -17.71 -1.55 -24.29
CA VAL A 291 -16.30 -1.61 -23.89
C VAL A 291 -15.46 -1.99 -25.10
N GLY A 292 -14.29 -1.37 -25.26
CA GLY A 292 -13.37 -1.74 -26.32
C GLY A 292 -11.96 -1.21 -26.12
N VAL A 293 -11.04 -1.63 -26.99
CA VAL A 293 -9.67 -1.14 -27.02
C VAL A 293 -9.63 0.21 -27.72
N ARG A 294 -8.96 1.22 -27.14
CA ARG A 294 -8.76 2.55 -27.74
C ARG A 294 -7.35 2.74 -28.25
N ASN A 295 -6.35 2.42 -27.43
CA ASN A 295 -4.93 2.55 -27.75
C ASN A 295 -4.27 1.21 -27.44
N ASP A 296 -4.12 0.37 -28.48
CA ASP A 296 -3.59 -0.98 -28.30
C ASP A 296 -2.14 -0.92 -27.78
N PRO A 297 -1.87 -1.43 -26.57
CA PRO A 297 -0.52 -1.47 -26.01
C PRO A 297 0.37 -2.54 -26.67
N GLY A 298 -0.13 -3.30 -27.65
CA GLY A 298 0.57 -4.42 -28.27
C GLY A 298 0.70 -5.65 -27.35
N LYS A 299 -0.01 -5.64 -26.22
CA LYS A 299 -0.08 -6.71 -25.22
C LYS A 299 -1.52 -7.06 -24.93
N THR A 300 -1.75 -8.28 -24.46
CA THR A 300 -3.10 -8.74 -24.11
C THR A 300 -3.62 -7.99 -22.89
N ILE A 301 -4.76 -7.35 -23.06
CA ILE A 301 -5.56 -6.76 -21.98
C ILE A 301 -6.50 -7.85 -21.46
N ASP A 302 -6.40 -8.16 -20.19
CA ASP A 302 -7.15 -9.23 -19.52
C ASP A 302 -7.73 -8.74 -18.19
N SER A 303 -8.51 -9.59 -17.52
CA SER A 303 -9.19 -9.29 -16.26
C SER A 303 -10.00 -7.99 -16.35
N VAL A 304 -10.62 -7.73 -17.51
CA VAL A 304 -11.41 -6.52 -17.73
C VAL A 304 -12.74 -6.66 -16.99
N THR A 305 -13.03 -5.68 -16.14
CA THR A 305 -14.27 -5.61 -15.38
C THR A 305 -14.87 -4.22 -15.47
N VAL A 306 -16.20 -4.14 -15.38
CA VAL A 306 -16.92 -2.89 -15.22
C VAL A 306 -17.87 -3.04 -14.04
N GLN A 307 -17.72 -2.16 -13.05
CA GLN A 307 -18.53 -2.15 -11.84
C GLN A 307 -19.26 -0.82 -11.72
N PHE A 308 -20.52 -0.86 -11.30
CA PHE A 308 -21.32 0.34 -11.06
C PHE A 308 -22.47 0.01 -10.12
N GLN A 309 -23.03 1.02 -9.48
CA GLN A 309 -24.18 0.86 -8.59
C GLN A 309 -25.41 1.48 -9.23
N LEU A 310 -26.51 0.73 -9.31
CA LEU A 310 -27.76 1.29 -9.83
C LEU A 310 -28.31 2.33 -8.83
N PRO A 311 -28.85 3.45 -9.32
CA PRO A 311 -29.48 4.45 -8.48
C PRO A 311 -30.60 3.86 -7.61
N PRO A 312 -30.84 4.38 -6.39
CA PRO A 312 -31.88 3.88 -5.50
C PRO A 312 -33.27 3.84 -6.14
N CYS A 313 -33.58 4.79 -7.03
CA CYS A 313 -34.85 4.88 -7.74
C CYS A 313 -35.10 3.79 -8.80
N VAL A 314 -34.14 2.90 -9.06
CA VAL A 314 -34.33 1.75 -9.98
C VAL A 314 -34.97 0.59 -9.21
N VAL A 315 -36.20 0.23 -9.57
CA VAL A 315 -36.97 -0.85 -8.92
C VAL A 315 -36.56 -2.22 -9.44
N SER A 316 -36.39 -2.34 -10.75
CA SER A 316 -35.94 -3.58 -11.39
C SER A 316 -35.00 -3.29 -12.56
N ALA A 317 -34.15 -4.26 -12.87
CA ALA A 317 -33.16 -4.17 -13.93
C ALA A 317 -33.14 -5.48 -14.72
N ASP A 318 -33.43 -5.39 -16.01
CA ASP A 318 -33.28 -6.48 -16.96
C ASP A 318 -32.14 -6.11 -17.91
N LEU A 319 -30.94 -6.63 -17.62
CA LEU A 319 -29.70 -6.31 -18.33
C LEU A 319 -29.05 -7.59 -18.83
N THR A 320 -28.58 -7.58 -20.07
CA THR A 320 -27.95 -8.72 -20.71
C THR A 320 -26.60 -8.31 -21.30
N SER A 321 -25.58 -9.14 -21.09
CA SER A 321 -24.26 -8.97 -21.69
C SER A 321 -24.09 -9.88 -22.90
N ASN A 322 -23.45 -9.37 -23.96
CA ASN A 322 -23.12 -10.18 -25.13
C ASN A 322 -21.83 -11.00 -24.96
N CYS A 323 -21.06 -10.71 -23.91
CA CYS A 323 -19.74 -11.24 -23.62
C CYS A 323 -19.48 -11.14 -22.11
N GLY A 324 -18.76 -12.13 -21.57
CA GLY A 324 -18.47 -12.19 -20.15
C GLY A 324 -19.70 -12.50 -19.29
N THR A 325 -19.51 -12.46 -17.98
CA THR A 325 -20.56 -12.73 -16.98
C THR A 325 -21.01 -11.43 -16.33
N PHE A 326 -22.31 -11.25 -16.20
CA PHE A 326 -22.91 -10.08 -15.57
C PHE A 326 -23.75 -10.51 -14.36
N ASN A 327 -23.54 -9.86 -13.22
CA ASN A 327 -24.25 -10.13 -11.98
C ASN A 327 -24.75 -8.83 -11.35
N ILE A 328 -25.98 -8.86 -10.84
CA ILE A 328 -26.56 -7.81 -10.00
C ILE A 328 -26.80 -8.40 -8.61
N LEU A 329 -26.26 -7.75 -7.58
CA LEU A 329 -26.46 -8.13 -6.18
C LEU A 329 -27.69 -7.42 -5.58
N THR A 330 -28.19 -7.92 -4.44
CA THR A 330 -29.37 -7.38 -3.74
C THR A 330 -29.21 -5.90 -3.34
N ASN A 331 -27.99 -5.45 -3.08
CA ASN A 331 -27.66 -4.05 -2.79
C ASN A 331 -27.58 -3.16 -4.05
N LYS A 332 -28.07 -3.62 -5.20
CA LYS A 332 -28.04 -2.95 -6.50
C LYS A 332 -26.62 -2.71 -7.06
N SER A 333 -25.61 -3.40 -6.53
CA SER A 333 -24.27 -3.43 -7.09
C SER A 333 -24.22 -4.33 -8.33
N CYS A 334 -23.75 -3.78 -9.44
CA CYS A 334 -23.60 -4.45 -10.72
C CYS A 334 -22.13 -4.73 -11.00
N THR A 335 -21.81 -5.98 -11.32
CA THR A 335 -20.46 -6.39 -11.73
C THR A 335 -20.51 -7.12 -13.06
N TRP A 336 -19.81 -6.56 -14.05
CA TRP A 336 -19.61 -7.18 -15.35
C TRP A 336 -18.16 -7.62 -15.50
N SER A 337 -17.94 -8.93 -15.60
CA SER A 337 -16.62 -9.55 -15.79
C SER A 337 -16.46 -9.99 -17.23
N ILE A 338 -15.70 -9.23 -18.02
CA ILE A 338 -15.45 -9.46 -19.44
C ILE A 338 -14.28 -10.44 -19.63
N GLY A 339 -13.27 -10.38 -18.74
CA GLY A 339 -12.03 -11.14 -18.90
C GLY A 339 -11.17 -10.53 -20.00
N ARG A 340 -10.96 -11.26 -21.10
CA ARG A 340 -10.21 -10.78 -22.26
C ARG A 340 -11.13 -10.14 -23.28
N ILE A 341 -10.78 -8.94 -23.76
CA ILE A 341 -11.56 -8.27 -24.82
C ILE A 341 -11.42 -9.08 -26.14
N PRO A 342 -12.53 -9.58 -26.72
CA PRO A 342 -12.51 -10.28 -28.01
C PRO A 342 -12.06 -9.35 -29.14
N LYS A 343 -11.38 -9.90 -30.14
CA LYS A 343 -10.90 -9.12 -31.30
C LYS A 343 -11.98 -8.90 -32.36
N ASP A 344 -12.94 -9.81 -32.41
CA ASP A 344 -13.98 -9.95 -33.42
C ASP A 344 -15.27 -9.21 -33.05
N LYS A 345 -15.53 -9.01 -31.75
CA LYS A 345 -16.75 -8.38 -31.27
C LYS A 345 -16.50 -7.52 -30.04
N ALA A 346 -17.03 -6.30 -30.04
CA ALA A 346 -16.97 -5.42 -28.88
C ALA A 346 -17.91 -5.92 -27.76
N PRO A 347 -17.41 -6.11 -26.52
CA PRO A 347 -18.24 -6.39 -25.37
C PRO A 347 -19.29 -5.29 -25.16
N SER A 348 -20.55 -5.68 -24.98
CA SER A 348 -21.65 -4.79 -24.67
C SER A 348 -22.57 -5.36 -23.58
N LEU A 349 -23.03 -4.48 -22.70
CA LEU A 349 -24.08 -4.73 -21.72
C LEU A 349 -25.26 -3.81 -22.05
N SER A 350 -26.45 -4.36 -22.24
CA SER A 350 -27.62 -3.59 -22.63
C SER A 350 -28.90 -4.11 -22.01
N GLY A 351 -29.86 -3.22 -21.77
CA GLY A 351 -31.19 -3.61 -21.32
C GLY A 351 -32.00 -2.44 -20.76
N THR A 352 -33.00 -2.77 -19.94
CA THR A 352 -33.99 -1.82 -19.41
C THR A 352 -33.99 -1.81 -17.88
N LEU A 353 -34.06 -0.61 -17.32
CA LEU A 353 -34.23 -0.33 -15.91
C LEU A 353 -35.63 0.27 -15.72
N VAL A 354 -36.37 -0.22 -14.74
CA VAL A 354 -37.69 0.34 -14.37
C VAL A 354 -37.49 1.28 -13.19
N LEU A 355 -37.97 2.51 -13.33
CA LEU A 355 -37.89 3.54 -12.29
C LEU A 355 -39.07 3.43 -11.31
N GLU A 356 -38.92 4.02 -10.13
CA GLU A 356 -40.01 4.16 -9.17
C GLU A 356 -41.19 4.96 -9.75
N ASN A 357 -42.40 4.61 -9.32
CA ASN A 357 -43.62 5.26 -9.78
C ASN A 357 -43.56 6.78 -9.53
N GLY A 358 -43.86 7.56 -10.56
CA GLY A 358 -43.85 9.03 -10.51
C GLY A 358 -42.55 9.67 -11.00
N LEU A 359 -41.52 8.89 -11.35
CA LEU A 359 -40.31 9.40 -12.02
C LEU A 359 -40.38 9.14 -13.53
N GLU A 360 -40.38 10.20 -14.32
CA GLU A 360 -40.34 10.10 -15.79
C GLU A 360 -38.91 9.86 -16.31
N HIS A 361 -37.92 10.46 -15.66
CA HIS A 361 -36.52 10.45 -16.09
C HIS A 361 -35.56 10.07 -14.96
N LEU A 362 -34.39 9.55 -15.35
CA LEU A 362 -33.30 9.28 -14.43
C LEU A 362 -32.52 10.56 -14.14
N HIS A 363 -32.45 10.97 -12.88
CA HIS A 363 -31.74 12.19 -12.47
C HIS A 363 -30.34 11.94 -11.88
N VAL A 364 -30.11 10.73 -11.38
CA VAL A 364 -28.83 10.31 -10.80
C VAL A 364 -28.22 9.27 -11.72
N PHE A 365 -27.03 9.55 -12.23
CA PHE A 365 -26.34 8.70 -13.19
C PHE A 365 -25.22 7.94 -12.49
N PRO A 366 -25.07 6.63 -12.74
CA PRO A 366 -24.01 5.85 -12.14
C PRO A 366 -22.63 6.26 -12.65
N THR A 367 -21.62 6.12 -11.79
CA THR A 367 -20.22 6.14 -12.21
C THR A 367 -19.76 4.71 -12.42
N PHE A 368 -19.10 4.46 -13.55
CA PHE A 368 -18.58 3.15 -13.93
C PHE A 368 -17.11 3.06 -13.54
N GLN A 369 -16.78 2.11 -12.67
CA GLN A 369 -15.40 1.76 -12.32
C GLN A 369 -14.90 0.66 -13.25
N VAL A 370 -13.71 0.85 -13.80
CA VAL A 370 -13.14 -0.04 -14.82
C VAL A 370 -11.91 -0.74 -14.25
N GLY A 371 -11.93 -2.07 -14.24
CA GLY A 371 -10.77 -2.89 -13.92
C GLY A 371 -10.12 -3.42 -15.19
N PHE A 372 -8.78 -3.56 -15.18
CA PHE A 372 -8.04 -4.30 -16.21
C PHE A 372 -6.65 -4.68 -15.71
N ARG A 373 -6.00 -5.61 -16.42
CA ARG A 373 -4.61 -6.01 -16.21
C ARG A 373 -3.89 -6.22 -17.54
N ILE A 374 -2.64 -5.76 -17.63
CA ILE A 374 -1.77 -5.93 -18.79
C ILE A 374 -0.39 -6.38 -18.29
N MET A 375 0.04 -7.56 -18.74
CA MET A 375 1.36 -8.11 -18.40
C MET A 375 2.40 -7.71 -19.45
N GLY A 376 3.62 -7.43 -19.00
CA GLY A 376 4.79 -7.19 -19.85
C GLY A 376 4.86 -5.79 -20.47
N ILE A 377 4.13 -4.81 -19.91
CA ILE A 377 4.23 -3.41 -20.31
C ILE A 377 4.09 -2.48 -19.10
N ALA A 378 4.75 -1.33 -19.18
CA ALA A 378 4.51 -0.15 -18.37
C ALA A 378 3.83 0.90 -19.27
N LEU A 379 2.56 1.22 -19.03
CA LEU A 379 1.78 2.18 -19.81
C LEU A 379 2.31 3.61 -19.72
N SER A 380 3.09 3.96 -18.69
CA SER A 380 3.80 5.24 -18.67
C SER A 380 4.83 5.37 -19.80
N GLY A 381 5.27 4.24 -20.36
CA GLY A 381 6.39 4.16 -21.28
C GLY A 381 7.75 4.10 -20.59
N LEU A 382 7.83 4.03 -19.25
CA LEU A 382 9.09 3.86 -18.53
C LEU A 382 9.76 2.55 -18.94
N GLN A 383 11.04 2.62 -19.31
CA GLN A 383 11.82 1.46 -19.69
C GLN A 383 13.10 1.38 -18.87
N ILE A 384 13.38 0.18 -18.34
CA ILE A 384 14.67 -0.12 -17.71
C ILE A 384 15.71 -0.26 -18.84
N ASP A 385 16.78 0.52 -18.73
CA ASP A 385 17.91 0.46 -19.64
C ASP A 385 18.89 -0.63 -19.19
N LYS A 386 19.40 -0.50 -17.97
CA LYS A 386 20.45 -1.39 -17.45
C LYS A 386 20.36 -1.58 -15.95
N LEU A 387 20.72 -2.79 -15.50
CA LEU A 387 21.01 -3.09 -14.10
C LEU A 387 22.42 -3.66 -13.99
N ASP A 388 23.33 -2.95 -13.36
CA ASP A 388 24.69 -3.41 -13.05
C ASP A 388 24.80 -3.84 -11.59
N LEU A 389 25.60 -4.88 -11.35
CA LEU A 389 25.86 -5.43 -10.02
C LEU A 389 27.37 -5.55 -9.81
N LYS A 390 27.86 -5.05 -8.68
CA LYS A 390 29.26 -5.17 -8.22
C LYS A 390 29.33 -5.93 -6.91
N ASN A 391 30.53 -6.34 -6.52
CA ASN A 391 30.85 -7.01 -5.25
C ASN A 391 30.15 -8.37 -5.06
N LEU A 392 29.97 -9.12 -6.15
CA LEU A 392 29.43 -10.47 -6.13
C LEU A 392 30.51 -11.49 -6.56
N PRO A 393 30.55 -12.68 -5.93
CA PRO A 393 31.53 -13.70 -6.28
C PRO A 393 31.26 -14.35 -7.64
N ASN A 394 29.99 -14.44 -8.03
CA ASN A 394 29.54 -15.09 -9.26
C ASN A 394 28.59 -14.17 -10.04
N ARG A 395 28.48 -14.39 -11.36
CA ARG A 395 27.55 -13.64 -12.21
C ARG A 395 26.09 -13.91 -11.78
N PRO A 396 25.32 -12.87 -11.39
CA PRO A 396 23.95 -13.05 -10.93
C PRO A 396 22.98 -13.20 -12.11
N TYR A 397 21.86 -13.88 -11.86
CA TYR A 397 20.70 -13.85 -12.74
C TYR A 397 19.93 -12.53 -12.55
N LYS A 398 19.42 -11.96 -13.65
CA LYS A 398 18.65 -10.71 -13.65
C LYS A 398 17.32 -10.95 -14.35
N GLY A 399 16.20 -10.70 -13.65
CA GLY A 399 14.86 -10.76 -14.21
C GLY A 399 14.24 -9.37 -14.26
N PHE A 400 13.49 -9.10 -15.33
CA PHE A 400 12.72 -7.87 -15.47
C PHE A 400 11.28 -8.20 -15.85
N ARG A 401 10.33 -7.55 -15.21
CA ARG A 401 8.91 -7.66 -15.54
C ARG A 401 8.27 -6.29 -15.50
N ALA A 402 7.20 -6.14 -16.26
CA ALA A 402 6.31 -5.00 -16.12
C ALA A 402 4.87 -5.51 -15.99
N LEU A 403 4.07 -4.78 -15.22
CA LEU A 403 2.66 -5.05 -14.98
C LEU A 403 1.96 -3.70 -14.88
N THR A 404 0.94 -3.47 -15.70
CA THR A 404 0.03 -2.36 -15.50
C THR A 404 -1.38 -2.87 -15.18
N ARG A 405 -2.01 -2.29 -14.17
CA ARG A 405 -3.41 -2.55 -13.81
C ARG A 405 -4.19 -1.24 -13.70
N ALA A 406 -5.52 -1.32 -13.69
CA ALA A 406 -6.34 -0.18 -13.34
C ALA A 406 -6.13 0.20 -11.85
N GLY A 407 -5.95 1.50 -11.60
CA GLY A 407 -6.10 2.12 -10.28
C GLY A 407 -7.52 2.65 -10.13
N GLN A 408 -7.67 3.95 -9.86
CA GLN A 408 -8.97 4.64 -9.94
C GLN A 408 -9.30 5.01 -11.38
N PHE A 409 -9.88 4.06 -12.12
CA PHE A 409 -10.40 4.30 -13.47
C PHE A 409 -11.93 4.46 -13.43
N GLU A 410 -12.38 5.71 -13.51
CA GLU A 410 -13.78 6.11 -13.50
C GLU A 410 -14.25 6.63 -14.86
N VAL A 411 -15.45 6.22 -15.25
CA VAL A 411 -16.18 6.73 -16.41
C VAL A 411 -17.53 7.23 -15.94
N ARG A 412 -17.76 8.53 -16.04
CA ARG A 412 -18.99 9.20 -15.61
C ARG A 412 -20.01 9.12 -16.75
N SER A 413 -21.24 8.74 -16.41
CA SER A 413 -22.39 8.73 -17.33
C SER A 413 -23.31 9.91 -17.12
#